data_AF-V6M700-F1
#
_entry.id   AF-V6M700-F1
#
_cell.length_a   1.000
_cell.length_b   1.000
_cell.length_c   1.000
_cell.angle_alpha   90.00
_cell.angle_beta   90.00
_cell.angle_gamma   90.00
#
_symmetry.space_group_name_H-M   'P 1'
#
loop_
_entity.id
_entity.type
_entity.pdbx_description
1 polymer ?
#
loop_
_entity_poly.entity_id
_entity_poly.type
_entity_poly.pdbx_seq_one_letter_code
_entity_poly.pdbx_strand_id
1 'polypeptide(L)'
;MIRWILCAALLLFPFPAEAAAAQPTEQSVQAERVELFDTDKQQVVRTFPNSSAFQQQAQRILDSVSGRVLDLNPSLENAMIVKIPLAPPKRLVHQASNLDTQITAMFVIMPKSGGRQPWLILHTKQEETVVVEFSAKVDAIREQLHLPKVEKGPRRP
;
A
#
# COMPACT_ATOMS: atom_id res chain seq x y z
N MET A 1 -44.56 -9.47 -62.98
CA MET A 1 -43.93 -9.13 -61.68
C MET A 1 -44.14 -10.30 -60.74
N ILE A 2 -43.03 -10.78 -60.17
CA ILE A 2 -42.88 -11.66 -59.00
C ILE A 2 -43.45 -13.08 -59.11
N ARG A 3 -42.62 -14.00 -58.61
CA ARG A 3 -42.43 -15.40 -58.98
C ARG A 3 -42.47 -16.20 -57.69
N TRP A 4 -43.45 -17.10 -57.60
CA TRP A 4 -43.43 -18.45 -57.03
C TRP A 4 -42.76 -18.72 -55.67
N ILE A 5 -43.60 -19.19 -54.73
CA ILE A 5 -43.55 -20.49 -54.01
C ILE A 5 -42.36 -20.79 -53.05
N LEU A 6 -42.78 -21.10 -51.80
CA LEU A 6 -42.24 -21.98 -50.76
C LEU A 6 -40.74 -22.35 -50.78
N CYS A 7 -40.09 -22.17 -49.63
CA CYS A 7 -39.17 -23.18 -49.09
C CYS A 7 -39.37 -23.31 -47.57
N ALA A 8 -39.98 -24.42 -47.16
CA ALA A 8 -39.74 -25.00 -45.85
C ALA A 8 -38.38 -25.70 -45.89
N ALA A 9 -37.50 -25.42 -44.94
CA ALA A 9 -36.37 -26.28 -44.65
C ALA A 9 -36.02 -26.15 -43.16
N LEU A 10 -36.42 -27.15 -42.38
CA LEU A 10 -35.76 -27.47 -41.12
C LEU A 10 -34.26 -27.65 -41.40
N LEU A 11 -33.42 -26.91 -40.69
CA LEU A 11 -32.04 -27.32 -40.46
C LEU A 11 -31.82 -27.35 -38.95
N LEU A 12 -31.90 -28.57 -38.40
CA LEU A 12 -31.23 -28.97 -37.17
C LEU A 12 -29.74 -28.65 -37.32
N PHE A 13 -29.27 -27.60 -36.66
CA PHE A 13 -27.84 -27.42 -36.42
C PHE A 13 -27.47 -28.11 -35.10
N PRO A 14 -26.52 -29.06 -35.10
CA PRO A 14 -25.96 -29.57 -33.87
C PRO A 14 -25.13 -28.44 -33.25
N PHE A 15 -25.50 -27.99 -32.05
CA PHE A 15 -24.62 -27.17 -31.22
C PHE A 15 -23.37 -27.99 -30.92
N PRO A 16 -22.15 -27.54 -31.29
CA PRO A 16 -20.96 -28.08 -30.65
C PRO A 16 -21.05 -27.68 -29.18
N ALA A 17 -21.16 -28.67 -28.29
CA ALA A 17 -20.85 -28.48 -26.89
C ALA A 17 -19.34 -28.20 -26.81
N GLU A 18 -18.97 -26.94 -26.97
CA GLU A 18 -17.63 -26.49 -26.69
C GLU A 18 -17.46 -26.60 -25.17
N ALA A 19 -16.91 -27.73 -24.74
CA ALA A 19 -16.40 -27.89 -23.40
C ALA A 19 -15.34 -26.81 -23.21
N ALA A 20 -15.75 -25.70 -22.59
CA ALA A 20 -14.86 -24.69 -22.05
C ALA A 20 -13.97 -25.40 -21.03
N ALA A 21 -12.83 -25.92 -21.50
CA ALA A 21 -11.75 -26.32 -20.64
C ALA A 21 -11.34 -25.05 -19.89
N ALA A 22 -11.74 -24.96 -18.63
CA ALA A 22 -11.28 -23.95 -17.71
C ALA A 22 -9.75 -24.03 -17.68
N GLN A 23 -9.10 -23.11 -18.40
CA GLN A 23 -7.67 -22.94 -18.29
C GLN A 23 -7.39 -22.51 -16.85
N PRO A 24 -6.43 -23.16 -16.15
CA PRO A 24 -6.00 -22.69 -14.85
C PRO A 24 -5.48 -21.27 -15.02
N THR A 25 -6.23 -20.28 -14.56
CA THR A 25 -5.68 -18.95 -14.30
C THR A 25 -4.67 -19.15 -13.19
N GLU A 26 -3.40 -19.32 -13.55
CA GLU A 26 -2.28 -19.12 -12.65
C GLU A 26 -2.40 -17.69 -12.14
N GLN A 27 -3.10 -17.52 -11.02
CA GLN A 27 -3.04 -16.34 -10.18
C GLN A 27 -1.62 -16.28 -9.64
N SER A 28 -0.69 -15.78 -10.46
CA SER A 28 0.52 -15.17 -9.93
C SER A 28 0.02 -14.07 -9.00
N VAL A 29 0.17 -14.28 -7.70
CA VAL A 29 -0.07 -13.24 -6.70
C VAL A 29 0.94 -12.16 -7.03
N GLN A 30 0.57 -11.21 -7.89
CA GLN A 30 1.37 -10.02 -8.10
C GLN A 30 1.46 -9.35 -6.74
N ALA A 31 2.63 -9.45 -6.11
CA ALA A 31 2.87 -8.85 -4.82
C ALA A 31 2.47 -7.37 -4.91
N GLU A 32 1.56 -6.95 -4.04
CA GLU A 32 1.03 -5.59 -4.04
C GLU A 32 2.18 -4.58 -4.02
N ARG A 33 2.07 -3.56 -4.87
CA ARG A 33 3.16 -2.60 -5.10
C ARG A 33 3.29 -1.62 -3.94
N VAL A 34 4.48 -1.05 -3.81
CA VAL A 34 4.72 0.09 -2.92
C VAL A 34 4.23 1.36 -3.61
N GLU A 35 3.50 2.20 -2.90
CA GLU A 35 2.89 3.41 -3.45
C GLU A 35 3.38 4.64 -2.70
N LEU A 36 3.76 5.69 -3.44
CA LEU A 36 4.10 6.98 -2.88
C LEU A 36 2.96 7.96 -3.19
N PHE A 37 2.28 8.42 -2.15
CA PHE A 37 1.21 9.39 -2.20
C PHE A 37 1.73 10.77 -1.76
N ASP A 38 1.33 11.80 -2.50
CA ASP A 38 1.63 13.19 -2.20
C ASP A 38 0.34 13.87 -1.73
N THR A 39 0.30 14.37 -0.49
CA THR A 39 -0.93 14.93 0.09
C THR A 39 -1.32 16.29 -0.47
N ASP A 40 -0.38 17.04 -1.04
CA ASP A 40 -0.67 18.32 -1.71
C ASP A 40 -1.31 18.09 -3.08
N LYS A 41 -0.92 17.01 -3.77
CA LYS A 41 -1.49 16.62 -5.07
C LYS A 41 -2.68 15.68 -4.95
N GLN A 42 -2.94 15.16 -3.76
CA GLN A 42 -4.01 14.21 -3.44
C GLN A 42 -4.02 12.96 -4.35
N GLN A 43 -2.84 12.47 -4.74
CA GLN A 43 -2.73 11.31 -5.62
C GLN A 43 -1.45 10.50 -5.37
N VAL A 44 -1.47 9.25 -5.83
CA VAL A 44 -0.27 8.42 -5.97
C VAL A 44 0.60 9.04 -7.06
N VAL A 45 1.80 9.49 -6.70
CA VAL A 45 2.75 10.12 -7.63
C VAL A 45 3.74 9.13 -8.23
N ARG A 46 4.01 8.01 -7.55
CA ARG A 46 4.91 6.93 -8.04
C ARG A 46 4.52 5.58 -7.44
N THR A 47 4.83 4.50 -8.15
CA THR A 47 4.74 3.13 -7.62
C THR A 47 6.05 2.39 -7.83
N PHE A 48 6.36 1.47 -6.92
CA PHE A 48 7.60 0.71 -6.92
C PHE A 48 7.32 -0.79 -6.76
N PRO A 49 8.17 -1.67 -7.29
CA PRO A 49 8.12 -3.09 -6.93
C PRO A 49 8.31 -3.24 -5.41
N ASN A 50 7.58 -4.18 -4.82
CA ASN A 50 7.72 -4.51 -3.41
C ASN A 50 9.00 -5.33 -3.17
N SER A 51 10.13 -4.63 -3.13
CA SER A 51 11.46 -5.22 -3.05
C SER A 51 11.86 -5.58 -1.63
N SER A 52 12.86 -6.46 -1.51
CA SER A 52 13.49 -6.80 -0.22
C SER A 52 14.03 -5.57 0.51
N ALA A 53 14.49 -4.55 -0.22
CA ALA A 53 14.93 -3.28 0.36
C ALA A 53 13.78 -2.57 1.11
N PHE A 54 12.58 -2.48 0.51
CA PHE A 54 11.41 -1.92 1.22
C PHE A 54 11.01 -2.78 2.42
N GLN A 55 11.06 -4.12 2.31
CA GLN A 55 10.74 -5.03 3.42
C GLN A 55 11.73 -4.91 4.59
N GLN A 56 13.01 -4.64 4.31
CA GLN A 56 14.03 -4.41 5.33
C GLN A 56 13.86 -3.05 6.00
N GLN A 57 13.60 -1.99 5.24
CA GLN A 57 13.31 -0.68 5.82
C GLN A 57 12.04 -0.70 6.68
N ALA A 58 11.01 -1.40 6.22
CA ALA A 58 9.80 -1.62 7.00
C ALA A 58 10.09 -2.32 8.34
N GLN A 59 10.94 -3.34 8.34
CA GLN A 59 11.34 -4.01 9.58
C GLN A 59 12.04 -3.04 10.53
N ARG A 60 13.05 -2.29 10.05
CA ARG A 60 13.80 -1.34 10.87
C ARG A 60 12.91 -0.27 11.51
N ILE A 61 11.92 0.19 10.77
CA ILE A 61 10.92 1.15 11.25
C ILE A 61 10.06 0.51 12.35
N LEU A 62 9.52 -0.69 12.11
CA LEU A 62 8.70 -1.42 13.09
C LEU A 62 9.48 -1.74 14.38
N ASP A 63 10.75 -2.13 14.28
CA ASP A 63 11.61 -2.41 15.43
C ASP A 63 11.88 -1.17 16.30
N SER A 64 11.64 0.03 15.74
CA SER A 64 11.87 1.32 16.39
C SER A 64 10.60 1.98 16.93
N VAL A 65 9.46 1.27 16.85
CA VAL A 65 8.17 1.74 17.38
C VAL A 65 8.32 2.02 18.87
N SER A 66 7.94 3.23 19.26
CA SER A 66 8.06 3.75 20.63
C SER A 66 6.74 3.80 21.39
N GLY A 67 5.62 3.72 20.67
CA GLY A 67 4.29 3.61 21.24
C GLY A 67 3.20 4.14 20.32
N ARG A 68 1.96 4.21 20.83
CA ARG A 68 0.85 4.85 20.09
C ARG A 68 1.08 6.35 20.01
N VAL A 69 0.62 6.99 18.92
CA VAL A 69 0.63 8.45 18.82
C VAL A 69 -0.23 9.03 19.94
N LEU A 70 0.32 10.00 20.68
CA LEU A 70 -0.36 10.67 21.78
C LEU A 70 -1.34 11.74 21.28
N ASP A 71 -1.04 12.34 20.12
CA ASP A 71 -1.96 13.23 19.40
C ASP A 71 -3.11 12.41 18.80
N LEU A 72 -4.34 12.74 19.19
CA LEU A 72 -5.54 12.04 18.73
C LEU A 72 -5.74 12.11 17.20
N ASN A 73 -5.18 13.11 16.51
CA ASN A 73 -5.27 13.25 15.06
C ASN A 73 -4.08 14.02 14.47
N PRO A 74 -2.94 13.36 14.20
CA PRO A 74 -1.81 13.99 13.53
C PRO A 74 -2.18 14.48 12.13
N SER A 75 -1.88 15.74 11.81
CA SER A 75 -2.16 16.30 10.47
C SER A 75 -1.45 15.53 9.36
N LEU A 76 -2.16 15.29 8.26
CA LEU A 76 -1.67 14.72 7.01
C LEU A 76 -1.37 15.80 5.94
N GLU A 77 -1.56 17.08 6.28
CA GLU A 77 -1.25 18.17 5.37
C GLU A 77 0.26 18.24 5.12
N ASN A 78 0.64 18.59 3.88
CA ASN A 78 2.03 18.84 3.50
C ASN A 78 2.97 17.64 3.83
N ALA A 79 2.58 16.45 3.39
CA ALA A 79 3.25 15.19 3.69
C ALA A 79 3.47 14.32 2.44
N MET A 80 4.52 13.50 2.50
CA MET A 80 4.71 12.35 1.63
C MET A 80 4.32 11.09 2.41
N ILE A 81 3.44 10.26 1.85
CA ILE A 81 3.02 9.00 2.47
C ILE A 81 3.48 7.86 1.60
N VAL A 82 4.27 6.93 2.14
CA VAL A 82 4.61 5.69 1.45
C VAL A 82 3.82 4.53 2.04
N LYS A 83 3.01 3.86 1.22
CA LYS A 83 2.36 2.60 1.55
C LYS A 83 3.28 1.45 1.17
N ILE A 84 3.59 0.61 2.15
CA ILE A 84 4.43 -0.58 2.00
C ILE A 84 3.58 -1.80 2.41
N PRO A 85 3.12 -2.61 1.45
CA PRO A 85 2.53 -3.90 1.75
C PRO A 85 3.58 -4.83 2.36
N LEU A 86 3.26 -5.50 3.47
CA LEU A 86 4.17 -6.41 4.17
C LEU A 86 3.84 -7.84 3.77
N ALA A 87 4.73 -8.44 2.97
CA ALA A 87 4.59 -9.78 2.45
C ALA A 87 5.88 -10.58 2.73
N PRO A 88 5.88 -11.52 3.70
CA PRO A 88 4.76 -11.89 4.58
C PRO A 88 4.42 -10.79 5.61
N PRO A 89 3.25 -10.88 6.27
CA PRO A 89 2.93 -10.02 7.41
C PRO A 89 4.02 -10.07 8.48
N LYS A 90 4.26 -8.93 9.14
CA LYS A 90 5.31 -8.79 10.17
C LYS A 90 4.68 -8.65 11.54
N ARG A 91 5.17 -9.39 12.53
CA ARG A 91 4.72 -9.26 13.92
C ARG A 91 5.28 -7.97 14.54
N LEU A 92 4.44 -7.19 15.19
CA LEU A 92 4.82 -6.07 16.03
C LEU A 92 4.47 -6.40 17.48
N VAL A 93 5.46 -6.35 18.37
CA VAL A 93 5.27 -6.52 19.82
C VAL A 93 5.81 -5.28 20.53
N HIS A 94 4.95 -4.52 21.18
CA HIS A 94 5.30 -3.36 21.99
C HIS A 94 4.44 -3.33 23.27
N GLN A 95 5.00 -3.88 24.36
CA GLN A 95 4.28 -4.13 25.62
C GLN A 95 3.71 -2.86 26.25
N ALA A 96 4.48 -1.77 26.27
CA ALA A 96 4.05 -0.50 26.88
C ALA A 96 2.82 0.12 26.20
N SER A 97 2.51 -0.29 24.97
CA SER A 97 1.34 0.17 24.22
C SER A 97 0.28 -0.91 24.02
N ASN A 98 0.42 -2.05 24.69
CA ASN A 98 -0.43 -3.23 24.54
C ASN A 98 -0.60 -3.65 23.06
N LEU A 99 0.51 -3.65 22.31
CA LEU A 99 0.53 -4.09 20.92
C LEU A 99 1.19 -5.48 20.83
N ASP A 100 0.44 -6.47 20.39
CA ASP A 100 0.95 -7.76 19.92
C ASP A 100 0.06 -8.20 18.74
N THR A 101 0.49 -7.88 17.53
CA THR A 101 -0.34 -8.07 16.33
C THR A 101 0.51 -8.32 15.08
N GLN A 102 -0.15 -8.75 14.01
CA GLN A 102 0.44 -8.99 12.70
C GLN A 102 0.10 -7.82 11.78
N ILE A 103 1.11 -7.15 11.26
CA ILE A 103 0.97 -5.99 10.36
C ILE A 103 1.01 -6.47 8.91
N THR A 104 0.00 -6.08 8.14
CA THR A 104 -0.16 -6.43 6.71
C THR A 104 0.23 -5.27 5.79
N ALA A 105 0.05 -4.03 6.23
CA ALA A 105 0.50 -2.85 5.51
C ALA A 105 0.98 -1.76 6.47
N MET A 106 2.01 -1.03 6.04
CA MET A 106 2.55 0.10 6.77
C MET A 106 2.49 1.35 5.89
N PHE A 107 1.95 2.43 6.44
CA PHE A 107 1.96 3.75 5.85
C PHE A 107 2.94 4.60 6.65
N VAL A 108 4.04 5.04 6.02
CA VAL A 108 5.00 5.94 6.66
C VAL A 108 4.66 7.36 6.24
N ILE A 109 4.24 8.17 7.21
CA ILE A 109 3.87 9.57 7.00
C ILE A 109 5.13 10.41 7.25
N MET A 110 5.61 11.08 6.21
CA MET A 110 6.80 11.91 6.23
C MET A 110 6.43 13.37 5.90
N PRO A 111 6.29 14.25 6.91
CA PRO A 111 6.09 15.67 6.68
C PRO A 111 7.14 16.24 5.72
N LYS A 112 6.73 17.11 4.79
CA LYS A 112 7.64 17.75 3.82
C LYS A 112 8.36 18.94 4.43
N SER A 113 7.75 19.62 5.41
CA SER A 113 8.37 20.70 6.18
C SER A 113 8.92 20.20 7.51
N GLY A 114 10.09 20.71 7.90
CA GLY A 114 10.64 20.47 9.24
C GLY A 114 9.73 21.02 10.34
N GLY A 115 9.47 20.22 11.38
CA GLY A 115 8.67 20.64 12.55
C GLY A 115 7.98 19.49 13.27
N ARG A 116 7.66 18.42 12.53
CA ARG A 116 7.05 17.20 13.08
C ARG A 116 7.86 15.97 12.71
N GLN A 117 7.97 15.02 13.63
CA GLN A 117 8.60 13.73 13.35
C GLN A 117 7.69 12.88 12.47
N PRO A 118 8.27 11.99 11.63
CA PRO A 118 7.52 10.96 10.94
C PRO A 118 6.75 10.06 11.92
N TRP A 119 5.63 9.52 11.46
CA TRP A 119 4.78 8.60 12.24
C TRP A 119 4.13 7.57 11.31
N LEU A 120 3.49 6.53 11.87
CA LEU A 120 2.96 5.41 11.10
C LEU A 120 1.45 5.27 11.29
N ILE A 121 0.80 4.88 10.19
CA ILE A 121 -0.46 4.14 10.23
C ILE A 121 -0.15 2.70 9.86
N LEU A 122 -0.62 1.75 10.66
CA LEU A 122 -0.43 0.33 10.46
C LEU A 122 -1.80 -0.33 10.28
N HIS A 123 -1.92 -1.17 9.25
CA HIS A 123 -3.06 -2.07 9.12
C HIS A 123 -2.67 -3.46 9.63
N THR A 124 -3.54 -4.04 10.45
CA THR A 124 -3.33 -5.38 11.00
C THR A 124 -3.99 -6.45 10.13
N LYS A 125 -3.66 -7.72 10.38
CA LYS A 125 -4.34 -8.87 9.78
C LYS A 125 -5.83 -8.95 10.15
N GLN A 126 -6.24 -8.26 11.21
CA GLN A 126 -7.61 -8.15 11.67
C GLN A 126 -8.35 -6.94 11.06
N GLU A 127 -7.77 -6.27 10.06
CA GLU A 127 -8.29 -5.05 9.44
C GLU A 127 -8.43 -3.87 10.41
N GLU A 128 -7.67 -3.88 11.51
CA GLU A 128 -7.61 -2.78 12.46
C GLU A 128 -6.57 -1.74 12.02
N THR A 129 -6.84 -0.48 12.33
CA THR A 129 -5.90 0.62 12.14
C THR A 129 -5.21 0.98 13.45
N VAL A 130 -3.88 0.96 13.46
CA VAL A 130 -3.05 1.35 14.61
C VAL A 130 -2.16 2.52 14.21
N VAL A 131 -2.19 3.58 15.00
CA VAL A 131 -1.40 4.80 14.75
C VAL A 131 -0.27 4.88 15.80
N VAL A 132 0.99 4.88 15.35
CA VAL A 132 2.17 4.76 16.22
C VAL A 132 3.28 5.75 15.88
N GLU A 133 4.10 6.06 16.88
CA GLU A 133 5.34 6.82 16.76
C GLU A 133 6.55 5.87 16.73
N PHE A 134 7.63 6.29 16.07
CA PHE A 134 8.85 5.51 15.95
C PHE A 134 10.09 6.41 15.94
N SER A 135 11.25 5.81 16.23
CA SER A 135 12.52 6.54 16.41
C SER A 135 13.52 6.37 15.26
N ALA A 136 13.31 5.41 14.35
CA ALA A 136 14.18 5.23 13.19
C ALA A 136 14.17 6.46 12.28
N LYS A 137 15.36 6.79 11.74
CA LYS A 137 15.49 7.84 10.73
C LYS A 137 14.89 7.39 9.40
N VAL A 138 14.21 8.30 8.71
CA VAL A 138 13.59 8.04 7.40
C VAL A 138 14.48 8.41 6.22
N ASP A 139 15.72 8.84 6.43
CA ASP A 139 16.62 9.29 5.35
C ASP A 139 16.78 8.21 4.26
N ALA A 140 17.03 6.97 4.67
CA ALA A 140 17.25 5.86 3.72
C ALA A 140 16.01 5.54 2.87
N ILE A 141 14.81 5.57 3.45
CA ILE A 141 13.58 5.33 2.68
C ILE A 141 13.26 6.53 1.77
N ARG A 142 13.57 7.77 2.20
CA ARG A 142 13.43 8.96 1.34
C ARG A 142 14.34 8.90 0.12
N GLU A 143 15.59 8.47 0.30
CA GLU A 143 16.54 8.26 -0.80
C GLU A 143 16.02 7.20 -1.78
N GLN A 144 15.54 6.06 -1.26
CA GLN A 144 14.96 4.98 -2.08
C GLN A 144 13.70 5.43 -2.86
N LEU A 145 12.96 6.40 -2.33
CA LEU A 145 11.79 7.00 -2.97
C LEU A 145 12.14 8.17 -3.90
N HIS A 146 13.43 8.52 -4.02
CA HIS A 146 13.92 9.70 -4.75
C HIS A 146 13.23 11.00 -4.31
N LEU A 147 13.05 11.16 -3.00
CA LEU A 147 12.50 12.36 -2.39
C LEU A 147 13.62 13.38 -2.10
N PRO A 148 13.34 14.69 -2.20
CA PRO A 148 14.29 15.71 -1.78
C PRO A 148 14.58 15.61 -0.28
N LYS A 149 15.74 16.12 0.16
CA LYS A 149 16.02 16.26 1.59
C LYS A 149 15.04 17.27 2.21
N VAL A 150 14.58 17.02 3.43
CA VAL A 150 13.72 17.96 4.15
C VAL A 150 14.58 19.16 4.53
N GLU A 151 14.23 20.33 4.01
CA GLU A 151 14.85 21.58 4.47
C GLU A 151 14.41 21.85 5.90
N LYS A 152 15.38 22.10 6.79
CA LYS A 152 15.06 22.57 8.14
C LYS A 152 14.50 23.98 7.98
N GLY A 153 13.20 24.15 8.20
CA GLY A 153 12.58 25.46 8.26
C GLY A 153 13.31 26.37 9.27
N PRO A 154 13.16 27.70 9.16
CA PRO A 154 13.82 28.62 10.06
C PRO A 154 13.52 28.22 11.51
N ARG A 155 14.57 28.04 12.32
CA ARG A 155 14.39 27.91 13.78
C ARG A 155 13.71 29.20 14.21
N ARG A 156 12.43 29.14 14.58
CA ARG A 156 11.80 30.29 15.21
C ARG A 156 12.60 30.58 16.50
N PRO A 157 13.09 31.82 16.68
CA PRO A 157 13.84 32.21 17.86
C PRO A 157 12.99 32.09 19.13
#